data_AF-A0AA43XIL7-F1
#
_entry.id   AF-A0AA43XIL7-F1
#
_cell.length_a   1.000
_cell.length_b   1.000
_cell.length_c   1.000
_cell.angle_alpha   90.00
_cell.angle_beta   90.00
_cell.angle_gamma   90.00
#
_symmetry.space_group_name_H-M   'P 1'
#
loop_
_entity.id
_entity.type
_entity.pdbx_description
1 polymer ?
#
loop_
_entity_poly.entity_id
_entity_poly.type
_entity_poly.pdbx_seq_one_letter_code
_entity_poly.pdbx_strand_id
1 'polypeptide(L)'
;MSVIWGEESPKVRGKWLLIAVVVLIALNFFLNLVIYRQDASFEVEGTRFQFTGHEGDQIYFKDQDQEELTVTIEDPEENLVSFATNYRVDYQDYELHVASDNYYEKGFRVQRNEGTEYIETITESSAFVEGRGNIPSRNRGDIRELPFDVQVVYELEGTVPYVEVGFISNKGMSFLSLSFMSIVGVFLILLPDITWKVEHFLWVAKGEPSELYLGLHITGGILALIIVFVTYYGMMF
;
A
#
# COMPACT_ATOMS: atom_id res chain seq x y z
N MET A 1 11.01 37.48 -15.47
CA MET A 1 11.37 36.09 -15.85
C MET A 1 12.87 35.78 -15.75
N SER A 2 13.76 36.78 -15.64
CA SER A 2 15.22 36.61 -15.55
C SER A 2 15.74 36.04 -14.21
N VAL A 3 14.91 36.02 -13.16
CA VAL A 3 15.41 35.78 -11.79
C VAL A 3 15.56 34.28 -11.44
N ILE A 4 14.75 33.38 -12.03
CA ILE A 4 14.78 31.94 -11.67
C ILE A 4 15.28 31.06 -12.83
N TRP A 5 14.87 31.35 -14.07
CA TRP A 5 15.18 30.50 -15.23
C TRP A 5 15.95 31.22 -16.35
N GLY A 6 16.39 32.48 -16.13
CA GLY A 6 17.02 33.29 -17.18
C GLY A 6 16.18 33.42 -18.46
N GLU A 7 16.81 33.80 -19.57
CA GLU A 7 16.20 33.82 -20.92
C GLU A 7 16.06 32.42 -21.54
N GLU A 8 15.87 31.37 -20.73
CA GLU A 8 15.68 30.03 -21.28
C GLU A 8 14.40 29.94 -22.10
N SER A 9 14.54 29.49 -23.35
CA SER A 9 13.41 29.31 -24.25
C SER A 9 12.43 28.24 -23.73
N PRO A 10 11.12 28.38 -23.97
CA PRO A 10 10.11 27.37 -23.60
C PRO A 10 10.42 25.95 -24.10
N LYS A 11 11.16 25.84 -25.22
CA LYS A 11 11.61 24.55 -25.76
C LYS A 11 12.59 23.82 -24.84
N VAL A 12 13.46 24.56 -24.14
CA VAL A 12 14.42 23.98 -23.19
C VAL A 12 13.70 23.52 -21.93
N ARG A 13 12.80 24.35 -21.38
CA ARG A 13 11.97 23.99 -20.23
C ARG A 13 11.07 22.78 -20.51
N GLY A 14 10.51 22.68 -21.72
CA GLY A 14 9.73 21.51 -22.14
C GLY A 14 10.55 20.21 -22.18
N LYS A 15 11.83 20.27 -22.57
CA LYS A 15 12.72 19.10 -22.49
C LYS A 15 12.99 18.69 -21.06
N TRP A 16 13.28 19.66 -20.18
CA TRP A 16 13.49 19.39 -18.76
C TRP A 16 12.23 18.83 -18.09
N LEU A 17 11.05 19.34 -18.45
CA LEU A 17 9.78 18.77 -18.00
C LEU A 17 9.64 17.32 -18.41
N LEU A 18 9.88 16.98 -19.67
CA LEU A 18 9.78 15.59 -20.14
C LEU A 18 10.73 14.67 -19.37
N ILE A 19 11.98 15.09 -19.18
CA ILE A 19 12.98 14.33 -18.41
C ILE A 19 12.51 14.15 -16.97
N ALA A 20 12.09 15.22 -16.30
CA ALA A 20 11.63 15.18 -14.92
C ALA A 20 10.39 14.29 -14.76
N VAL A 21 9.43 14.35 -15.67
CA VAL A 21 8.24 13.48 -15.68
C VAL A 21 8.63 12.01 -15.77
N VAL A 22 9.51 11.65 -16.72
CA VAL A 22 9.96 10.25 -16.88
C VAL A 22 10.68 9.76 -15.61
N VAL A 23 11.58 10.58 -15.07
CA VAL A 23 12.31 10.25 -13.83
C VAL A 23 11.35 10.07 -12.66
N LEU A 24 10.36 10.94 -12.50
CA LEU A 24 9.40 10.86 -11.40
C LEU A 24 8.46 9.67 -11.53
N ILE A 25 7.99 9.33 -12.73
CA ILE A 25 7.21 8.12 -12.96
C ILE A 25 8.04 6.89 -12.58
N ALA A 26 9.30 6.82 -13.04
CA ALA A 26 10.18 5.69 -12.73
C ALA A 26 10.48 5.59 -11.22
N LEU A 27 10.74 6.73 -10.56
CA LEU A 27 10.98 6.78 -9.12
C LEU A 27 9.73 6.35 -8.34
N ASN A 28 8.56 6.87 -8.69
CA ASN A 28 7.30 6.51 -8.04
C ASN A 28 6.98 5.03 -8.23
N PHE A 29 7.24 4.48 -9.41
CA PHE A 29 7.08 3.05 -9.68
C PHE A 29 8.00 2.22 -8.80
N PHE A 30 9.28 2.61 -8.73
CA PHE A 30 10.28 1.95 -7.89
C PHE A 30 9.91 2.00 -6.40
N LEU A 31 9.54 3.17 -5.86
CA LEU A 31 9.12 3.32 -4.46
C LEU A 31 7.90 2.48 -4.14
N ASN A 32 6.92 2.46 -5.03
CA ASN A 32 5.72 1.66 -4.87
C ASN A 32 6.02 0.15 -4.91
N LEU A 33 6.97 -0.28 -5.75
CA LEU A 33 7.47 -1.65 -5.77
C LEU A 33 8.19 -2.04 -4.47
N VAL A 34 8.99 -1.13 -3.90
CA VAL A 34 9.68 -1.35 -2.61
C VAL A 34 8.65 -1.52 -1.49
N ILE A 35 7.67 -0.63 -1.40
CA ILE A 35 6.59 -0.70 -0.39
C ILE A 35 5.80 -2.00 -0.56
N TYR A 36 5.40 -2.34 -1.80
CA TYR A 36 4.71 -3.60 -2.05
C TYR A 36 5.53 -4.82 -1.61
N ARG A 37 6.84 -4.84 -1.88
CA ARG A 37 7.70 -5.95 -1.43
C ARG A 37 7.85 -6.03 0.08
N GLN A 38 7.79 -4.89 0.77
CA GLN A 38 7.81 -4.84 2.23
C GLN A 38 6.49 -5.41 2.80
N ASP A 39 5.36 -4.94 2.28
CA ASP A 39 4.01 -5.39 2.69
C ASP A 39 3.70 -6.84 2.29
N ALA A 40 4.37 -7.36 1.25
CA ALA A 40 4.27 -8.75 0.79
C ALA A 40 5.28 -9.69 1.50
N SER A 41 5.74 -9.31 2.69
CA SER A 41 6.62 -10.10 3.53
C SER A 41 6.30 -9.87 5.00
N PHE A 42 6.58 -10.87 5.83
CA PHE A 42 6.42 -10.78 7.28
C PHE A 42 7.59 -11.45 8.00
N GLU A 43 7.72 -11.20 9.30
CA GLU A 43 8.80 -11.73 10.13
C GLU A 43 8.26 -12.29 11.44
N VAL A 44 8.65 -13.53 11.76
CA VAL A 44 8.31 -14.21 13.01
C VAL A 44 9.59 -14.70 13.66
N GLU A 45 9.86 -14.25 14.89
CA GLU A 45 11.05 -14.65 15.67
C GLU A 45 12.38 -14.54 14.90
N GLY A 46 12.54 -13.55 14.02
CA GLY A 46 13.72 -13.35 13.18
C GLY A 46 13.73 -14.11 11.85
N THR A 47 12.74 -14.98 11.63
CA THR A 47 12.53 -15.69 10.36
C THR A 47 11.65 -14.84 9.46
N ARG A 48 12.21 -14.40 8.32
CA ARG A 48 11.47 -13.58 7.35
C ARG A 48 10.87 -14.46 6.26
N PHE A 49 9.58 -14.32 6.04
CA PHE A 49 8.83 -14.97 4.98
C PHE A 49 8.55 -13.97 3.87
N GLN A 50 8.89 -14.34 2.63
CA GLN A 50 8.70 -13.50 1.46
C GLN A 50 7.73 -14.17 0.50
N PHE A 51 6.71 -13.43 0.06
CA PHE A 51 5.79 -13.88 -0.98
C PHE A 51 6.53 -14.21 -2.29
N THR A 52 6.21 -15.36 -2.87
CA THR A 52 6.83 -15.85 -4.11
C THR A 52 5.85 -16.03 -5.26
N GLY A 53 4.58 -16.31 -4.97
CA GLY A 53 3.57 -16.45 -6.00
C GLY A 53 2.27 -17.04 -5.46
N HIS A 54 1.31 -17.22 -6.36
CA HIS A 54 0.05 -17.92 -6.08
C HIS A 54 -0.34 -18.76 -7.30
N GLU A 55 -1.01 -19.89 -7.07
CA GLU A 55 -1.53 -20.77 -8.11
C GLU A 55 -2.88 -21.34 -7.65
N GLY A 56 -3.95 -21.00 -8.38
CA GLY A 56 -5.31 -21.35 -7.95
C GLY A 56 -5.61 -20.79 -6.55
N ASP A 57 -5.97 -21.68 -5.64
CA ASP A 57 -6.30 -21.37 -4.25
C ASP A 57 -5.08 -21.43 -3.30
N GLN A 58 -3.87 -21.55 -3.85
CA GLN A 58 -2.63 -21.68 -3.09
C GLN A 58 -1.77 -20.42 -3.18
N ILE A 59 -1.22 -19.98 -2.05
CA ILE A 59 -0.33 -18.83 -1.91
C ILE A 59 0.99 -19.31 -1.30
N TYR A 60 2.10 -18.93 -1.92
CA TYR A 60 3.43 -19.44 -1.57
C TYR A 60 4.32 -18.35 -1.00
N PHE A 61 4.94 -18.65 0.14
CA PHE A 61 5.98 -17.85 0.76
C PHE A 61 7.26 -18.68 0.90
N LYS A 62 8.40 -18.02 0.94
CA LYS A 62 9.69 -18.66 1.26
C LYS A 62 10.37 -17.97 2.41
N ASP A 63 11.00 -18.76 3.26
CA ASP A 63 11.87 -18.26 4.32
C ASP A 63 13.28 -17.93 3.79
N GLN A 64 14.20 -17.62 4.71
CA GLN A 64 15.60 -17.34 4.38
C GLN A 64 16.36 -18.56 3.87
N ASP A 65 15.96 -19.76 4.29
CA ASP A 65 16.57 -21.05 3.93
C ASP A 65 15.96 -21.66 2.64
N GLN A 66 15.04 -20.96 1.99
CA GLN A 66 14.28 -21.39 0.81
C GLN A 66 13.25 -22.49 1.08
N GLU A 67 12.91 -22.73 2.34
CA GLU A 67 11.80 -23.58 2.74
C GLU A 67 10.48 -22.90 2.39
N GLU A 68 9.56 -23.68 1.84
CA GLU A 68 8.29 -23.18 1.33
C GLU A 68 7.19 -23.26 2.38
N LEU A 69 6.51 -22.15 2.60
CA LEU A 69 5.26 -22.08 3.32
C LEU A 69 4.13 -21.97 2.30
N THR A 70 3.19 -22.89 2.37
CA THR A 70 2.01 -22.91 1.49
C THR A 70 0.77 -22.58 2.29
N VAL A 71 -0.02 -21.64 1.80
CA VAL A 71 -1.37 -21.33 2.31
C VAL A 71 -2.37 -21.81 1.28
N THR A 72 -3.25 -22.75 1.65
CA THR A 72 -4.31 -23.27 0.78
C THR A 72 -5.66 -22.77 1.27
N ILE A 73 -6.37 -22.00 0.45
CA ILE A 73 -7.71 -21.50 0.73
C ILE A 73 -8.71 -22.62 0.45
N GLU A 74 -9.51 -23.02 1.45
CA GLU A 74 -10.41 -24.17 1.34
C GLU A 74 -11.84 -23.81 0.91
N ASP A 75 -12.30 -22.61 1.25
CA ASP A 75 -13.65 -22.14 0.91
C ASP A 75 -13.66 -20.65 0.54
N PRO A 76 -13.37 -20.29 -0.72
CA PRO A 76 -13.23 -18.91 -1.17
C PRO A 76 -14.59 -18.19 -1.29
N GLU A 77 -15.39 -18.11 -0.22
CA GLU A 77 -16.51 -17.18 -0.17
C GLU A 77 -16.03 -15.74 0.08
N GLU A 78 -16.64 -14.77 -0.59
CA GLU A 78 -16.28 -13.35 -0.51
C GLU A 78 -16.47 -12.80 0.92
N ASN A 79 -15.37 -12.72 1.68
CA ASN A 79 -15.37 -12.05 2.97
C ASN A 79 -14.56 -10.75 2.91
N LEU A 80 -15.19 -9.63 3.28
CA LEU A 80 -14.67 -8.27 3.08
C LEU A 80 -13.78 -7.77 4.24
N VAL A 81 -13.54 -8.60 5.27
CA VAL A 81 -12.99 -8.15 6.57
C VAL A 81 -11.70 -8.86 6.98
N SER A 82 -11.49 -10.11 6.57
CA SER A 82 -10.20 -10.82 6.52
C SER A 82 -10.25 -11.82 5.36
N PHE A 83 -9.20 -12.61 5.08
CA PHE A 83 -9.34 -13.92 4.39
C PHE A 83 -10.12 -14.85 5.31
N ALA A 84 -11.36 -14.45 5.65
CA ALA A 84 -12.24 -15.14 6.56
C ALA A 84 -12.92 -16.30 5.83
N THR A 85 -12.06 -17.11 5.23
CA THR A 85 -12.29 -18.36 4.56
C THR A 85 -11.45 -19.37 5.34
N ASN A 86 -11.92 -20.61 5.44
CA ASN A 86 -11.08 -21.61 6.08
C ASN A 86 -9.84 -21.80 5.20
N TYR A 87 -8.67 -21.86 5.81
CA TYR A 87 -7.43 -22.09 5.09
C TYR A 87 -6.49 -23.00 5.87
N ARG A 88 -5.65 -23.70 5.12
CA ARG A 88 -4.61 -24.56 5.66
C ARG A 88 -3.25 -23.91 5.45
N VAL A 89 -2.39 -24.00 6.46
CA VAL A 89 -0.98 -23.57 6.37
C VAL A 89 -0.09 -24.79 6.52
N ASP A 90 0.73 -25.03 5.51
CA ASP A 90 1.70 -26.10 5.43
C ASP A 90 3.11 -25.50 5.48
N TYR A 91 3.90 -25.81 6.52
CA TYR A 91 5.30 -25.36 6.63
C TYR A 91 6.13 -26.34 7.47
N GLN A 92 7.25 -26.83 6.91
CA GLN A 92 8.13 -27.81 7.53
C GLN A 92 7.35 -29.05 8.04
N ASP A 93 7.41 -29.32 9.34
CA ASP A 93 6.81 -30.50 9.98
C ASP A 93 5.41 -30.24 10.57
N TYR A 94 4.79 -29.10 10.28
CA TYR A 94 3.47 -28.78 10.82
C TYR A 94 2.46 -28.35 9.77
N GLU A 95 1.22 -28.77 10.03
CA GLU A 95 0.01 -28.41 9.31
C GLU A 95 -0.93 -27.70 10.29
N LEU A 96 -1.40 -26.51 9.92
CA LEU A 96 -2.35 -25.72 10.70
C LEU A 96 -3.65 -25.59 9.91
N HIS A 97 -4.76 -25.85 10.59
CA HIS A 97 -6.09 -25.58 10.08
C HIS A 97 -6.60 -24.30 10.70
N VAL A 98 -6.90 -23.32 9.87
CA VAL A 98 -7.41 -22.02 10.31
C VAL A 98 -8.87 -21.92 9.94
N ALA A 99 -9.70 -21.77 10.98
CA ALA A 99 -11.13 -21.58 10.84
C ALA A 99 -11.53 -20.17 11.27
N SER A 100 -12.02 -19.41 10.31
CA SER A 100 -12.53 -18.05 10.49
C SER A 100 -13.97 -17.89 9.98
N ASP A 101 -14.61 -19.02 9.64
CA ASP A 101 -16.04 -19.09 9.37
C ASP A 101 -16.80 -18.47 10.56
N ASN A 102 -17.48 -17.35 10.30
CA ASN A 102 -18.22 -16.62 11.32
C ASN A 102 -17.34 -15.88 12.36
N TYR A 103 -16.39 -15.10 11.85
CA TYR A 103 -15.50 -14.23 12.63
C TYR A 103 -16.20 -13.38 13.70
N TYR A 104 -17.42 -12.91 13.45
CA TYR A 104 -18.16 -12.05 14.40
C TYR A 104 -18.71 -12.82 15.61
N GLU A 105 -18.96 -14.13 15.49
CA GLU A 105 -19.53 -14.94 16.58
C GLU A 105 -18.50 -15.86 17.22
N LYS A 106 -17.60 -16.45 16.43
CA LYS A 106 -16.67 -17.50 16.88
C LYS A 106 -15.21 -17.05 16.97
N GLY A 107 -14.90 -15.88 16.43
CA GLY A 107 -13.55 -15.34 16.39
C GLY A 107 -12.66 -16.11 15.42
N PHE A 108 -11.36 -16.01 15.66
CA PHE A 108 -10.31 -16.65 14.87
C PHE A 108 -9.81 -17.90 15.57
N ARG A 109 -9.76 -19.03 14.87
CA ARG A 109 -9.39 -20.33 15.46
C ARG A 109 -8.27 -20.97 14.67
N VAL A 110 -7.18 -21.31 15.35
CA VAL A 110 -6.04 -22.02 14.78
C VAL A 110 -5.95 -23.38 15.44
N GLN A 111 -6.11 -24.44 14.66
CA GLN A 111 -5.97 -25.81 15.14
C GLN A 111 -4.67 -26.40 14.62
N ARG A 112 -3.82 -26.84 15.56
CA ARG A 112 -2.55 -27.51 15.26
C ARG A 112 -2.71 -29.03 15.41
N ASN A 113 -2.66 -29.78 14.31
CA ASN A 113 -2.79 -31.25 14.29
C ASN A 113 -3.94 -31.78 15.20
N GLU A 114 -3.96 -33.06 15.56
CA GLU A 114 -4.98 -33.69 16.43
C GLU A 114 -4.93 -33.23 17.91
N GLY A 115 -4.78 -31.95 18.23
CA GLY A 115 -4.58 -31.55 19.62
C GLY A 115 -5.04 -30.16 20.01
N THR A 116 -4.24 -29.14 19.68
CA THR A 116 -4.34 -27.85 20.35
C THR A 116 -5.08 -26.85 19.47
N GLU A 117 -6.19 -26.32 19.99
CA GLU A 117 -6.96 -25.23 19.40
C GLU A 117 -6.62 -23.92 20.11
N TYR A 118 -6.21 -22.93 19.34
CA TYR A 118 -5.99 -21.56 19.79
C TYR A 118 -7.19 -20.73 19.34
N ILE A 119 -7.98 -20.26 20.31
CA ILE A 119 -9.17 -19.45 20.04
C ILE A 119 -8.87 -18.02 20.44
N GLU A 120 -8.97 -17.11 19.48
CA GLU A 120 -8.96 -15.69 19.76
C GLU A 120 -10.29 -15.28 20.40
N THR A 121 -10.21 -14.57 21.53
CA THR A 121 -11.41 -14.03 22.17
C THR A 121 -11.77 -12.67 21.55
N ILE A 122 -12.98 -12.59 21.00
CA ILE A 122 -13.56 -11.30 20.59
C ILE A 122 -13.85 -10.49 21.84
N THR A 123 -13.31 -9.27 21.90
CA THR A 123 -13.76 -8.27 22.85
C THR A 123 -14.65 -7.26 22.14
N GLU A 124 -15.68 -6.75 22.82
CA GLU A 124 -16.43 -5.62 22.28
C GLU A 124 -15.49 -4.43 22.10
N SER A 125 -15.28 -3.97 20.86
CA SER A 125 -14.57 -2.71 20.67
C SER A 125 -15.50 -1.55 20.99
N SER A 126 -14.90 -0.44 21.45
CA SER A 126 -15.59 0.85 21.57
C SER A 126 -15.79 1.56 20.23
N ALA A 127 -15.29 1.00 19.12
CA ALA A 127 -15.41 1.57 17.79
C ALA A 127 -16.75 1.17 17.15
N PHE A 128 -17.67 2.14 17.15
CA PHE A 128 -18.96 2.03 16.47
C PHE A 128 -18.85 2.58 15.05
N VAL A 129 -19.30 1.81 14.06
CA VAL A 129 -19.48 2.30 12.69
C VAL A 129 -20.97 2.41 12.39
N GLU A 130 -21.39 3.62 12.02
CA GLU A 130 -22.78 3.93 11.69
C GLU A 130 -23.26 3.03 10.53
N GLY A 131 -24.36 2.32 10.74
CA GLY A 131 -24.90 1.34 9.79
C GLY A 131 -24.26 -0.06 9.84
N ARG A 132 -23.23 -0.30 10.65
CA ARG A 132 -22.54 -1.61 10.78
C ARG A 132 -22.42 -2.13 12.22
N GLY A 133 -22.71 -1.31 13.23
CA GLY A 133 -22.66 -1.72 14.63
C GLY A 133 -21.25 -1.66 15.22
N ASN A 134 -21.05 -2.33 16.36
CA ASN A 134 -19.74 -2.41 17.01
C ASN A 134 -18.80 -3.30 16.19
N ILE A 135 -17.61 -2.81 15.88
CA ILE A 135 -16.57 -3.66 15.29
C ILE A 135 -16.02 -4.54 16.43
N PRO A 136 -15.89 -5.85 16.27
CA PRO A 136 -15.20 -6.70 17.24
C PRO A 136 -13.72 -6.29 17.36
N SER A 137 -13.23 -6.13 18.59
CA SER A 137 -11.84 -5.89 18.92
C SER A 137 -11.14 -7.22 19.14
N ARG A 138 -9.96 -7.36 18.52
CA ARG A 138 -9.04 -8.48 18.69
C ARG A 138 -8.37 -8.38 20.06
N ASN A 139 -8.61 -9.34 20.97
CA ASN A 139 -7.82 -9.45 22.20
C ASN A 139 -7.09 -10.80 22.21
N ARG A 140 -5.84 -10.75 21.75
CA ARG A 140 -4.98 -11.93 21.50
C ARG A 140 -3.92 -12.17 22.58
N GLY A 141 -3.84 -11.30 23.60
CA GLY A 141 -2.65 -11.23 24.45
C GLY A 141 -1.43 -10.68 23.69
N ASP A 142 -0.22 -10.89 24.19
CA ASP A 142 1.01 -10.60 23.44
C ASP A 142 1.28 -11.73 22.43
N ILE A 143 1.26 -11.41 21.13
CA ILE A 143 1.51 -12.37 20.04
C ILE A 143 2.86 -13.08 20.23
N ARG A 144 3.84 -12.40 20.84
CA ARG A 144 5.18 -12.93 21.10
C ARG A 144 5.23 -14.04 22.14
N GLU A 145 4.15 -14.25 22.90
CA GLU A 145 4.04 -15.34 23.86
C GLU A 145 3.43 -16.62 23.25
N LEU A 146 2.95 -16.55 22.01
CA LEU A 146 2.36 -17.67 21.30
C LEU A 146 3.43 -18.57 20.66
N PRO A 147 3.12 -19.84 20.39
CA PRO A 147 4.02 -20.69 19.60
C PRO A 147 4.30 -20.11 18.20
N PHE A 148 5.51 -20.32 17.70
CA PHE A 148 5.98 -19.86 16.40
C PHE A 148 4.97 -20.09 15.26
N ASP A 149 4.42 -21.29 15.18
CA ASP A 149 3.46 -21.72 14.16
C ASP A 149 2.16 -20.89 14.19
N VAL A 150 1.70 -20.53 15.39
CA VAL A 150 0.51 -19.67 15.57
C VAL A 150 0.84 -18.21 15.25
N GLN A 151 2.05 -17.73 15.59
CA GLN A 151 2.51 -16.39 15.20
C GLN A 151 2.54 -16.23 13.68
N VAL A 152 3.04 -17.25 12.95
CA VAL A 152 3.05 -17.28 11.48
C VAL A 152 1.65 -17.06 10.91
N VAL A 153 0.64 -17.76 11.45
CA VAL A 153 -0.75 -17.59 11.03
C VAL A 153 -1.24 -16.15 11.26
N TYR A 154 -0.90 -15.53 12.39
CA TYR A 154 -1.30 -14.15 12.65
C TYR A 154 -0.62 -13.12 11.75
N GLU A 155 0.62 -13.34 11.35
CA GLU A 155 1.33 -12.47 10.42
C GLU A 155 0.85 -12.69 8.96
N LEU A 156 0.47 -13.92 8.61
CA LEU A 156 -0.23 -14.22 7.35
C LEU A 156 -1.54 -13.43 7.27
N GLU A 157 -2.26 -13.28 8.39
CA GLU A 157 -3.45 -12.44 8.43
C GLU A 157 -3.17 -10.95 8.16
N GLY A 158 -1.94 -10.50 8.32
CA GLY A 158 -1.50 -9.18 7.91
C GLY A 158 -1.14 -9.11 6.43
N THR A 159 -0.60 -10.19 5.87
CA THR A 159 0.14 -10.19 4.59
C THR A 159 -0.67 -10.72 3.41
N VAL A 160 -1.47 -11.77 3.62
CA VAL A 160 -2.30 -12.40 2.59
C VAL A 160 -3.23 -11.41 1.84
N PRO A 161 -3.90 -10.41 2.47
CA PRO A 161 -4.79 -9.51 1.71
C PRO A 161 -4.00 -8.68 0.71
N TYR A 162 -2.75 -8.34 1.08
CA TYR A 162 -1.92 -7.49 0.25
C TYR A 162 -1.46 -8.20 -1.02
N VAL A 163 -1.17 -9.50 -0.91
CA VAL A 163 -0.70 -10.32 -2.04
C VAL A 163 -1.85 -10.79 -2.92
N GLU A 164 -3.01 -11.12 -2.34
CA GLU A 164 -4.20 -11.57 -3.07
C GLU A 164 -4.80 -10.47 -3.94
N VAL A 165 -4.96 -9.25 -3.38
CA VAL A 165 -5.41 -8.08 -4.14
C VAL A 165 -4.37 -7.69 -5.21
N GLY A 166 -3.11 -8.05 -5.00
CA GLY A 166 -2.02 -7.85 -5.94
C GLY A 166 -1.55 -6.41 -6.04
N PHE A 167 -0.39 -6.22 -6.69
CA PHE A 167 0.29 -4.93 -6.81
C PHE A 167 -0.60 -3.82 -7.38
N ILE A 168 -1.31 -4.11 -8.48
CA ILE A 168 -2.06 -3.10 -9.24
C ILE A 168 -3.27 -2.60 -8.46
N SER A 169 -4.04 -3.48 -7.83
CA SER A 169 -5.25 -3.07 -7.12
C SER A 169 -4.94 -2.46 -5.77
N ASN A 170 -3.92 -2.95 -5.06
CA ASN A 170 -3.57 -2.45 -3.74
C ASN A 170 -2.84 -1.10 -3.80
N LYS A 171 -1.67 -1.07 -4.45
CA LYS A 171 -0.78 0.09 -4.46
C LYS A 171 -0.72 0.80 -5.81
N GLY A 172 -1.22 0.18 -6.88
CA GLY A 172 -1.25 0.77 -8.22
C GLY A 172 -2.10 2.04 -8.30
N MET A 173 -3.21 2.14 -7.56
CA MET A 173 -3.99 3.38 -7.49
C MET A 173 -3.22 4.51 -6.80
N SER A 174 -2.49 4.20 -5.72
CA SER A 174 -1.58 5.16 -5.06
C SER A 174 -0.42 5.56 -5.97
N PHE A 175 0.17 4.62 -6.71
CA PHE A 175 1.21 4.90 -7.70
C PHE A 175 0.72 5.88 -8.75
N LEU A 176 -0.46 5.64 -9.33
CA LEU A 176 -1.03 6.50 -10.36
C LEU A 176 -1.35 7.90 -9.82
N SER A 177 -1.97 8.00 -8.64
CA SER A 177 -2.32 9.28 -8.03
C SER A 177 -1.09 10.10 -7.63
N LEU A 178 -0.09 9.48 -7.01
CA LEU A 178 1.17 10.14 -6.63
C LEU A 178 2.01 10.52 -7.85
N SER A 179 2.00 9.69 -8.91
CA SER A 179 2.64 10.03 -10.18
C SER A 179 1.97 11.22 -10.85
N PHE A 180 0.64 11.23 -10.92
CA PHE A 180 -0.09 12.37 -11.47
C PHE A 180 0.19 13.65 -10.68
N MET A 181 0.14 13.59 -9.35
CA MET A 181 0.44 14.73 -8.48
C MET A 181 1.88 15.24 -8.64
N SER A 182 2.85 14.33 -8.80
CA SER A 182 4.25 14.69 -9.07
C SER A 182 4.42 15.40 -10.40
N ILE A 183 3.74 14.93 -11.44
CA ILE A 183 3.75 15.54 -12.78
C ILE A 183 3.15 16.94 -12.72
N VAL A 184 2.01 17.10 -12.06
CA VAL A 184 1.38 18.42 -11.86
C VAL A 184 2.32 19.34 -11.09
N GLY A 185 2.96 18.86 -10.01
CA GLY A 185 3.92 19.63 -9.23
C GLY A 185 5.06 20.17 -10.07
N VAL A 186 5.70 19.33 -10.90
CA VAL A 186 6.77 19.77 -11.80
C VAL A 186 6.26 20.69 -12.90
N PHE A 187 5.06 20.43 -13.44
CA PHE A 187 4.46 21.30 -14.45
C PHE A 187 4.26 22.73 -13.94
N LEU A 188 3.77 22.88 -12.71
CA LEU A 188 3.61 24.16 -12.03
C LEU A 188 4.94 24.89 -11.80
N ILE A 189 6.04 24.16 -11.58
CA ILE A 189 7.37 24.73 -11.36
C ILE A 189 8.03 25.16 -12.68
N LEU A 190 7.99 24.31 -13.70
CA LEU A 190 8.76 24.49 -14.94
C LEU A 190 8.02 25.33 -15.99
N LEU A 191 6.68 25.27 -16.03
CA LEU A 191 5.86 25.95 -17.03
C LEU A 191 4.67 26.74 -16.41
N PRO A 192 4.88 27.56 -15.37
CA PRO A 192 3.80 28.32 -14.72
C PRO A 192 3.11 29.32 -15.65
N ASP A 193 3.83 29.83 -16.65
CA ASP A 193 3.29 30.73 -17.67
C ASP A 193 2.34 30.04 -18.65
N ILE A 194 2.53 28.73 -18.89
CA ILE A 194 1.61 27.93 -19.66
C ILE A 194 0.36 27.61 -18.84
N THR A 195 0.52 27.29 -17.55
CA THR A 195 -0.61 27.09 -16.64
C THR A 195 -1.54 28.32 -16.62
N TRP A 196 -0.96 29.52 -16.50
CA TRP A 196 -1.71 30.77 -16.61
C TRP A 196 -2.53 30.85 -17.90
N LYS A 197 -1.89 30.58 -19.04
CA LYS A 197 -2.54 30.63 -20.35
C LYS A 197 -3.68 29.62 -20.45
N VAL A 198 -3.55 28.44 -19.86
CA VAL A 198 -4.62 27.42 -19.84
C VAL A 198 -5.78 27.87 -18.97
N GLU A 199 -5.51 28.35 -17.74
CA GLU A 199 -6.54 28.82 -16.81
C GLU A 199 -7.31 30.03 -17.34
N HIS A 200 -6.61 30.95 -18.03
CA HIS A 200 -7.14 32.23 -18.47
C HIS A 200 -7.47 32.26 -19.96
N PHE A 201 -7.40 31.11 -20.65
CA PHE A 201 -7.61 31.00 -22.10
C PHE A 201 -8.97 31.56 -22.55
N LEU A 202 -10.00 31.41 -21.72
CA LEU A 202 -11.36 31.87 -22.00
C LEU A 202 -11.69 33.27 -21.46
N TRP A 203 -10.82 33.87 -20.63
CA TRP A 203 -11.16 35.07 -19.84
C TRP A 203 -10.29 36.29 -20.13
N VAL A 204 -9.08 36.13 -20.67
CA VAL A 204 -8.14 37.26 -20.79
C VAL A 204 -7.49 37.29 -22.17
N ALA A 205 -7.93 38.22 -23.02
CA ALA A 205 -7.47 38.29 -24.41
C ALA A 205 -5.99 38.74 -24.58
N LYS A 206 -5.38 39.38 -23.56
CA LYS A 206 -4.03 40.02 -23.68
C LYS A 206 -3.23 40.18 -22.36
N GLY A 207 -3.52 39.42 -21.30
CA GLY A 207 -2.88 39.63 -19.99
C GLY A 207 -1.64 38.76 -19.76
N GLU A 208 -0.50 39.37 -19.40
CA GLU A 208 0.67 38.64 -18.87
C GLU A 208 0.42 38.21 -17.42
N PRO A 209 0.91 37.03 -16.98
CA PRO A 209 0.81 36.61 -15.60
C PRO A 209 1.56 37.57 -14.67
N SER A 210 0.99 37.87 -13.51
CA SER A 210 1.69 38.65 -12.48
C SER A 210 2.82 37.84 -11.85
N GLU A 211 3.88 38.52 -11.35
CA GLU A 211 4.98 37.85 -10.66
C GLU A 211 4.49 37.09 -9.41
N LEU A 212 3.48 37.63 -8.71
CA LEU A 212 2.85 36.97 -7.57
C LEU A 212 2.17 35.66 -7.98
N TYR A 213 1.41 35.65 -9.08
CA TYR A 213 0.75 34.44 -9.58
C TYR A 213 1.78 33.35 -9.92
N LEU A 214 2.84 33.72 -10.63
CA LEU A 214 3.92 32.79 -10.99
C LEU A 214 4.62 32.24 -9.74
N GLY A 215 4.91 33.09 -8.76
CA GLY A 215 5.50 32.69 -7.49
C GLY A 215 4.61 31.73 -6.69
N LEU A 216 3.30 31.98 -6.66
CA LEU A 216 2.34 31.08 -6.01
C LEU A 216 2.24 29.72 -6.71
N HIS A 217 2.30 29.68 -8.04
CA HIS A 217 2.29 28.43 -8.80
C HIS A 217 3.52 27.58 -8.53
N ILE A 218 4.70 28.19 -8.56
CA ILE A 218 5.96 27.51 -8.22
C ILE A 218 5.90 26.99 -6.79
N THR A 219 5.45 27.82 -5.85
CA THR A 219 5.31 27.43 -4.43
C THR A 219 4.33 26.26 -4.27
N GLY A 220 3.18 26.30 -4.94
CA GLY A 220 2.20 25.22 -4.96
C GLY A 220 2.76 23.92 -5.55
N GLY A 221 3.55 24.01 -6.62
CA GLY A 221 4.24 22.85 -7.19
C GLY A 221 5.24 22.23 -6.24
N ILE A 222 6.03 23.06 -5.52
CA ILE A 222 6.97 22.58 -4.49
C ILE A 222 6.21 21.90 -3.35
N LEU A 223 5.13 22.50 -2.86
CA LEU A 223 4.29 21.91 -1.81
C LEU A 223 3.69 20.57 -2.25
N ALA A 224 3.25 20.45 -3.50
CA ALA A 224 2.76 19.18 -4.03
C ALA A 224 3.83 18.09 -4.01
N LEU A 225 5.07 18.41 -4.39
CA LEU A 225 6.19 17.45 -4.32
C LEU A 225 6.55 17.07 -2.88
N ILE A 226 6.48 18.02 -1.93
CA ILE A 226 6.69 17.74 -0.51
C ILE A 226 5.62 16.78 0.01
N ILE A 227 4.35 16.99 -0.34
CA ILE A 227 3.26 16.10 0.07
C ILE A 227 3.50 14.68 -0.47
N VAL A 228 3.84 14.54 -1.75
CA VAL A 228 4.17 13.21 -2.34
C VAL A 228 5.29 12.53 -1.54
N PHE A 229 6.36 13.26 -1.23
CA PHE A 229 7.47 12.73 -0.45
C PHE A 229 7.05 12.29 0.96
N VAL A 230 6.28 13.12 1.67
CA VAL A 230 5.79 12.80 3.02
C VAL A 230 4.85 11.60 2.98
N THR A 231 4.00 11.48 1.97
CA THR A 231 3.13 10.31 1.79
C THR A 231 3.93 9.03 1.59
N TYR A 232 4.94 9.03 0.71
CA TYR A 232 5.81 7.86 0.54
C TYR A 232 6.58 7.52 1.82
N TYR A 233 7.09 8.54 2.52
CA TYR A 233 7.78 8.34 3.79
C TYR A 233 6.85 7.66 4.81
N GLY A 234 5.63 8.18 4.99
CA GLY A 234 4.65 7.57 5.90
C GLY A 234 4.13 6.20 5.48
N MET A 235 4.35 5.76 4.23
CA MET A 235 4.02 4.40 3.79
C MET A 235 5.14 3.39 4.06
N MET A 236 6.36 3.84 4.35
CA MET A 236 7.50 2.95 4.62
C MET A 236 7.68 2.61 6.11
N PHE A 237 7.06 3.38 7.00
CA PHE A 237 7.17 3.31 8.46
C PHE A 237 5.80 3.11 9.10
#